data_AF-S8BY20-F1
#
_entry.id   AF-S8BY20-F1
#
_cell.length_a   1.000
_cell.length_b   1.000
_cell.length_c   1.000
_cell.angle_alpha   90.00
_cell.angle_beta   90.00
_cell.angle_gamma   90.00
#
_symmetry.space_group_name_H-M   'P 1'
#
loop_
_entity.id
_entity.type
_entity.pdbx_description
1 polymer ?
#
loop_
_entity_poly.entity_id
_entity_poly.type
_entity_poly.pdbx_seq_one_letter_code
_entity_poly.pdbx_strand_id
1 'polypeptide(L)'
;MGDMLERINPISASDHSSVVSITLFITLLSACIVIGHLLEENRWMNESITALIIGLGTGVVILLISGGKSSHLLVFSEDLFFIYLLPPIIFNAGFQVKKKHFFRNFSTIMLFGAVGTLISFVIISLGAVTFVRKMDIGLSFGDFLGIVFLFRFPANLQPEQFLLPLIRSARCRQVLSQDETPLLYSLVFGEGVVNDATSVVLFNAVHNFDLSHMSPDIAFKLIGNFLYLFCTSTALGVAAGLLSAYIIKKLYFGRHSTNPEVAFMILIAYLSYMLAELFYLSGILTVFFCGIVMSHYTWHNVTENSRITT
;
A
#
# COMPACT_ATOMS: atom_id res chain seq x y z
N MET A 1 12.69 20.63 -47.33
CA MET A 1 13.21 19.35 -46.77
C MET A 1 14.17 19.65 -45.61
N GLY A 2 13.72 20.45 -44.64
CA GLY A 2 14.51 20.88 -43.46
C GLY A 2 13.63 20.79 -42.20
N ASP A 3 12.38 21.24 -42.30
CA ASP A 3 11.39 21.17 -41.21
C ASP A 3 10.91 19.76 -40.82
N MET A 4 11.13 18.75 -41.67
CA MET A 4 10.70 17.37 -41.38
C MET A 4 11.74 16.58 -40.57
N LEU A 5 13.01 17.03 -40.56
CA LEU A 5 14.08 16.39 -39.78
C LEU A 5 14.16 16.94 -38.34
N GLU A 6 13.71 18.17 -38.08
CA GLU A 6 13.62 18.71 -36.72
C GLU A 6 12.47 18.13 -35.89
N ARG A 7 11.40 17.63 -36.52
CA ARG A 7 10.28 16.98 -35.81
C ARG A 7 10.54 15.53 -35.39
N ILE A 8 11.57 14.87 -35.92
CA ILE A 8 11.89 13.46 -35.60
C ILE A 8 12.86 13.36 -34.40
N ASN A 9 13.71 14.37 -34.19
CA ASN A 9 14.70 14.36 -33.11
C ASN A 9 14.18 14.50 -31.67
N PRO A 10 13.10 15.24 -31.35
CA PRO A 10 12.62 15.32 -29.96
C PRO A 10 11.85 14.06 -29.51
N ILE A 11 11.31 13.28 -30.45
CA ILE A 11 10.56 12.05 -30.14
C ILE A 11 11.54 10.91 -29.81
N SER A 12 12.62 10.76 -30.59
CA SER A 12 13.60 9.69 -30.36
C SER A 12 14.45 9.90 -29.09
N ALA A 13 14.71 11.15 -28.69
CA ALA A 13 15.50 11.45 -27.48
C ALA A 13 14.75 11.17 -26.17
N SER A 14 13.42 11.40 -26.15
CA SER A 14 12.55 11.08 -25.01
C SER A 14 12.46 9.57 -24.76
N ASP A 15 12.28 8.80 -25.83
CA ASP A 15 12.17 7.35 -25.75
C ASP A 15 13.46 6.72 -25.24
N HIS A 16 14.63 7.15 -25.72
CA HIS A 16 15.91 6.66 -25.20
C HIS A 16 16.13 6.98 -23.71
N SER A 17 15.71 8.17 -23.24
CA SER A 17 15.83 8.51 -21.81
C SER A 17 14.95 7.60 -20.94
N SER A 18 13.71 7.33 -21.35
CA SER A 18 12.81 6.44 -20.61
C SER A 18 13.33 5.00 -20.57
N VAL A 19 13.88 4.50 -21.69
CA VAL A 19 14.48 3.17 -21.77
C VAL A 19 15.70 3.06 -20.85
N VAL A 20 16.54 4.10 -20.78
CA VAL A 20 17.70 4.14 -19.85
C VAL A 20 17.25 4.14 -18.40
N SER A 21 16.23 4.92 -18.03
CA SER A 21 15.65 4.94 -16.68
C SER A 21 15.06 3.59 -16.28
N ILE A 22 14.28 2.96 -17.15
CA ILE A 22 13.69 1.63 -16.90
C ILE A 22 14.80 0.57 -16.81
N THR A 23 15.83 0.65 -17.67
CA THR A 23 16.98 -0.26 -17.63
C THR A 23 17.72 -0.14 -16.31
N LEU A 24 18.04 1.08 -15.86
CA LEU A 24 18.67 1.33 -14.57
C LEU A 24 17.83 0.81 -13.41
N PHE A 25 16.51 1.01 -13.45
CA PHE A 25 15.59 0.50 -12.44
C PHE A 25 15.58 -1.03 -12.37
N ILE A 26 15.50 -1.71 -13.51
CA ILE A 26 15.53 -3.19 -13.58
C ILE A 26 16.89 -3.72 -13.13
N THR A 27 18.00 -3.11 -13.54
CA THR A 27 19.35 -3.49 -13.10
C THR A 27 19.51 -3.32 -11.59
N LEU A 28 18.99 -2.22 -11.03
CA LEU A 28 19.02 -1.98 -9.60
C LEU A 28 18.16 -2.98 -8.83
N LEU A 29 16.95 -3.29 -9.28
CA LEU A 29 16.11 -4.33 -8.69
C LEU A 29 16.81 -5.70 -8.73
N SER A 30 17.42 -6.05 -9.85
CA SER A 30 18.17 -7.30 -10.00
C SER A 30 19.36 -7.36 -9.04
N ALA A 31 20.10 -6.27 -8.91
CA ALA A 31 21.20 -6.16 -7.95
C ALA A 31 20.69 -6.27 -6.50
N CYS A 32 19.59 -5.61 -6.15
CA CYS A 32 18.97 -5.72 -4.83
C CYS A 32 18.59 -7.18 -4.49
N ILE A 33 18.02 -7.92 -5.43
CA ILE A 33 17.64 -9.32 -5.23
C ILE A 33 18.89 -10.19 -5.03
N VAL A 34 19.90 -10.07 -5.90
CA VAL A 34 21.13 -10.87 -5.81
C VAL A 34 21.91 -10.55 -4.53
N ILE A 35 22.10 -9.27 -4.23
CA ILE A 35 22.82 -8.82 -3.03
C ILE A 35 22.02 -9.18 -1.77
N GLY A 36 20.69 -9.04 -1.80
CA GLY A 36 19.79 -9.48 -0.72
C GLY A 36 19.95 -10.96 -0.41
N HIS A 37 19.93 -11.81 -1.43
CA HIS A 37 20.11 -13.26 -1.27
C HIS A 37 21.52 -13.64 -0.78
N LEU A 38 22.57 -12.97 -1.28
CA LEU A 38 23.94 -13.21 -0.82
C LEU A 38 24.16 -12.79 0.65
N LEU A 39 23.38 -11.82 1.13
CA LEU A 39 23.46 -11.32 2.50
C LEU A 39 22.46 -11.99 3.44
N GLU A 40 21.68 -12.95 2.95
CA GLU A 40 20.72 -13.74 3.72
C GLU A 40 21.43 -14.59 4.79
N GLU A 41 22.68 -14.99 4.57
CA GLU A 41 23.49 -15.69 5.58
C GLU A 41 23.90 -14.79 6.77
N ASN A 42 23.82 -13.48 6.63
CA ASN A 42 24.23 -12.55 7.67
C ASN A 42 23.05 -12.21 8.61
N ARG A 43 23.10 -12.72 9.84
CA ARG A 43 22.08 -12.52 10.91
C ARG A 43 21.71 -11.06 11.23
N TRP A 44 22.51 -10.09 10.80
CA TRP A 44 22.38 -8.69 11.18
C TRP A 44 21.66 -7.84 10.12
N MET A 45 21.40 -8.38 8.92
CA MET A 45 20.90 -7.58 7.82
C MET A 45 19.67 -8.22 7.15
N ASN A 46 18.51 -7.60 7.39
CA ASN A 46 17.27 -7.98 6.73
C ASN A 46 17.29 -7.50 5.27
N GLU A 47 16.62 -8.25 4.38
CA GLU A 47 16.47 -7.92 2.95
C GLU A 47 15.98 -6.48 2.71
N SER A 48 15.02 -6.00 3.53
CA SER A 48 14.51 -4.63 3.43
C SER A 48 15.55 -3.56 3.78
N ILE A 49 16.47 -3.84 4.72
CA ILE A 49 17.55 -2.91 5.10
C ILE A 49 18.58 -2.85 3.99
N THR A 50 18.95 -4.00 3.43
CA THR A 50 19.83 -4.11 2.26
C THR A 50 19.29 -3.32 1.08
N ALA A 51 18.01 -3.51 0.74
CA ALA A 51 17.36 -2.77 -0.34
C ALA A 51 17.35 -1.26 -0.11
N LEU A 52 17.11 -0.81 1.14
CA LEU A 52 17.13 0.61 1.50
C LEU A 52 18.53 1.21 1.35
N ILE A 53 19.56 0.53 1.84
CA ILE A 53 20.96 0.99 1.75
C ILE A 53 21.40 1.06 0.28
N ILE A 54 21.10 0.05 -0.53
CA ILE A 54 21.42 0.05 -1.97
C ILE A 54 20.70 1.20 -2.67
N GLY A 55 19.39 1.35 -2.44
CA GLY A 55 18.60 2.43 -3.03
C GLY A 55 19.14 3.82 -2.66
N LEU A 56 19.48 4.04 -1.39
CA LEU A 56 20.09 5.29 -0.92
C LEU A 56 21.46 5.51 -1.55
N GLY A 57 22.31 4.49 -1.57
CA GLY A 57 23.65 4.54 -2.14
C GLY A 57 23.63 4.87 -3.63
N THR A 58 22.79 4.19 -4.41
CA THR A 58 22.64 4.50 -5.83
C THR A 58 22.05 5.89 -6.06
N GLY A 59 21.08 6.31 -5.24
CA GLY A 59 20.54 7.67 -5.27
C GLY A 59 21.62 8.74 -5.08
N VAL A 60 22.52 8.54 -4.10
CA VAL A 60 23.66 9.45 -3.83
C VAL A 60 24.64 9.45 -5.01
N VAL A 61 25.00 8.28 -5.54
CA VAL A 61 25.92 8.17 -6.69
C VAL A 61 25.37 8.90 -7.92
N ILE A 62 24.09 8.73 -8.22
CA ILE A 62 23.43 9.42 -9.34
C ILE A 62 23.42 10.93 -9.11
N LEU A 63 23.14 11.38 -7.88
CA LEU A 63 23.10 12.80 -7.54
C LEU A 63 24.49 13.46 -7.71
N LEU A 64 25.55 12.76 -7.30
CA LEU A 64 26.94 13.22 -7.45
C LEU A 64 27.37 13.27 -8.92
N ILE A 65 27.08 12.23 -9.72
CA ILE A 65 27.45 12.18 -11.15
C ILE A 65 26.66 13.22 -11.96
N SER A 66 25.39 13.44 -11.61
CA SER A 66 24.50 14.37 -12.31
C SER A 66 24.71 15.84 -11.93
N GLY A 67 25.51 16.13 -10.89
CA GLY A 67 25.69 17.49 -10.39
C GLY A 67 24.37 18.14 -9.93
N GLY A 68 23.43 17.33 -9.43
CA GLY A 68 22.13 17.79 -8.92
C GLY A 68 21.07 18.13 -9.97
N LYS A 69 21.31 17.92 -11.28
CA LYS A 69 20.38 18.33 -12.35
C LYS A 69 19.39 17.24 -12.82
N SER A 70 19.66 15.97 -12.56
CA SER A 70 18.86 14.82 -13.04
C SER A 70 18.23 13.99 -11.91
N SER A 71 17.81 14.63 -10.82
CA SER A 71 17.05 13.96 -9.74
C SER A 71 15.76 13.30 -10.22
N HIS A 72 15.23 13.69 -11.39
CA HIS A 72 14.02 13.14 -11.98
C HIS A 72 14.20 11.81 -12.74
N LEU A 73 15.43 11.33 -12.98
CA LEU A 73 15.67 10.09 -13.76
C LEU A 73 15.16 8.81 -13.08
N LEU A 74 14.93 8.84 -11.77
CA LEU A 74 14.41 7.73 -10.96
C LEU A 74 13.22 8.16 -10.07
N VAL A 75 12.39 9.09 -10.55
CA VAL A 75 11.14 9.40 -9.85
C VAL A 75 10.17 8.25 -10.11
N PHE A 76 10.07 7.38 -9.12
CA PHE A 76 9.05 6.35 -9.09
C PHE A 76 7.71 7.00 -8.72
N SER A 77 6.73 6.87 -9.60
CA SER A 77 5.38 7.36 -9.33
C SER A 77 4.71 6.47 -8.29
N GLU A 78 4.29 7.08 -7.19
CA GLU A 78 3.53 6.41 -6.14
C GLU A 78 2.24 5.78 -6.69
N ASP A 79 1.60 6.42 -7.65
CA ASP A 79 0.39 5.92 -8.30
C ASP A 79 0.61 4.54 -8.95
N LEU A 80 1.75 4.31 -9.62
CA LEU A 80 2.03 3.00 -10.19
C LEU A 80 2.16 1.91 -9.12
N PHE A 81 2.70 2.25 -7.94
CA PHE A 81 2.77 1.31 -6.84
C PHE A 81 1.40 0.98 -6.29
N PHE A 82 0.59 1.99 -5.97
CA PHE A 82 -0.74 1.79 -5.40
C PHE A 82 -1.68 1.10 -6.39
N ILE A 83 -1.59 1.42 -7.68
CA ILE A 83 -2.49 0.89 -8.71
C ILE A 83 -2.04 -0.50 -9.19
N TYR A 84 -0.74 -0.78 -9.36
CA TYR A 84 -0.29 -2.04 -9.98
C TYR A 84 0.34 -3.04 -9.00
N LEU A 85 1.14 -2.57 -8.05
CA LEU A 85 1.92 -3.48 -7.17
C LEU A 85 1.18 -3.83 -5.89
N LEU A 86 0.50 -2.85 -5.29
CA LEU A 86 -0.13 -3.03 -3.99
C LEU A 86 -1.29 -4.05 -4.01
N PRO A 87 -2.22 -4.06 -4.99
CA PRO A 87 -3.37 -4.97 -4.94
C PRO A 87 -2.97 -6.45 -4.99
N PRO A 88 -2.06 -6.91 -5.88
CA PRO A 88 -1.58 -8.29 -5.85
C PRO A 88 -0.89 -8.69 -4.54
N ILE A 89 -0.10 -7.80 -3.94
CA ILE A 89 0.60 -8.06 -2.67
C ILE A 89 -0.41 -8.29 -1.54
N ILE A 90 -1.41 -7.40 -1.43
CA ILE A 90 -2.45 -7.51 -0.40
C ILE A 90 -3.33 -8.71 -0.64
N PHE A 91 -3.68 -8.98 -1.90
CA PHE A 91 -4.46 -10.16 -2.26
C PHE A 91 -3.76 -11.43 -1.82
N ASN A 92 -2.47 -11.59 -2.16
CA ASN A 92 -1.68 -12.74 -1.77
C ASN A 92 -1.63 -12.92 -0.24
N ALA A 93 -1.37 -11.84 0.49
CA ALA A 93 -1.36 -11.90 1.95
C ALA A 93 -2.74 -12.28 2.53
N GLY A 94 -3.83 -11.69 2.05
CA GLY A 94 -5.19 -12.08 2.44
C GLY A 94 -5.52 -13.53 2.10
N PHE A 95 -5.00 -14.03 0.99
CA PHE A 95 -5.18 -15.41 0.56
C PHE A 95 -4.43 -16.41 1.45
N GLN A 96 -3.21 -16.06 1.87
CA GLN A 96 -2.35 -16.93 2.68
C GLN A 96 -2.64 -16.86 4.19
N VAL A 97 -3.32 -15.81 4.69
CA VAL A 97 -3.61 -15.62 6.13
C VAL A 97 -4.30 -16.84 6.76
N LYS A 98 -3.82 -17.24 7.95
CA LYS A 98 -4.42 -18.32 8.75
C LYS A 98 -5.72 -17.83 9.42
N LYS A 99 -6.82 -17.92 8.68
CA LYS A 99 -8.18 -17.44 9.02
C LYS A 99 -8.60 -17.72 10.47
N LYS A 100 -8.37 -18.93 10.99
CA LYS A 100 -8.73 -19.30 12.37
C LYS A 100 -8.03 -18.42 13.42
N HIS A 101 -6.74 -18.16 13.25
CA HIS A 101 -5.97 -17.31 14.17
C HIS A 101 -6.33 -15.84 13.99
N PHE A 102 -6.56 -15.39 12.76
CA PHE A 102 -7.00 -14.04 12.45
C PHE A 102 -8.34 -13.71 13.12
N PHE A 103 -9.39 -14.52 12.89
CA PHE A 103 -10.72 -14.25 13.44
C PHE A 103 -10.80 -14.44 14.96
N ARG A 104 -10.01 -15.37 15.54
CA ARG A 104 -9.95 -15.54 17.00
C ARG A 104 -9.34 -14.31 17.70
N ASN A 105 -8.40 -13.62 17.06
CA ASN A 105 -7.74 -12.44 17.62
C ASN A 105 -8.20 -11.14 16.95
N PHE A 106 -9.34 -11.16 16.26
CA PHE A 106 -9.82 -10.02 15.49
C PHE A 106 -10.01 -8.77 16.37
N SER A 107 -10.50 -8.95 17.60
CA SER A 107 -10.61 -7.84 18.56
C SER A 107 -9.26 -7.18 18.88
N THR A 108 -8.20 -7.97 18.99
CA THR A 108 -6.84 -7.47 19.26
C THR A 108 -6.30 -6.71 18.05
N ILE A 109 -6.54 -7.24 16.85
CA ILE A 109 -6.19 -6.58 15.58
C ILE A 109 -6.89 -5.23 15.45
N MET A 110 -8.20 -5.18 15.74
CA MET A 110 -8.98 -3.95 15.72
C MET A 110 -8.50 -2.95 16.78
N LEU A 111 -8.15 -3.42 17.98
CA LEU A 111 -7.62 -2.57 19.03
C LEU A 111 -6.28 -1.93 18.62
N PHE A 112 -5.32 -2.72 18.13
CA PHE A 112 -4.03 -2.18 17.70
C PHE A 112 -4.14 -1.31 16.45
N GLY A 113 -4.89 -1.75 15.42
CA GLY A 113 -5.00 -1.02 14.16
C GLY A 113 -5.91 0.21 14.21
N ALA A 114 -6.86 0.31 15.15
CA ALA A 114 -7.68 1.51 15.31
C ALA A 114 -7.18 2.40 16.46
N VAL A 115 -7.17 1.86 17.68
CA VAL A 115 -6.79 2.63 18.88
C VAL A 115 -5.29 2.90 18.90
N GLY A 116 -4.46 1.92 18.52
CA GLY A 116 -3.00 2.12 18.43
C GLY A 116 -2.64 3.20 17.41
N THR A 117 -3.28 3.23 16.24
CA THR A 117 -3.09 4.28 15.24
C THR A 117 -3.49 5.65 15.74
N LEU A 118 -4.61 5.78 16.44
CA LEU A 118 -5.05 7.06 17.03
C LEU A 118 -4.03 7.57 18.07
N ILE A 119 -3.54 6.69 18.95
CA ILE A 119 -2.53 7.04 19.95
C ILE A 119 -1.23 7.47 19.25
N SER A 120 -0.76 6.68 18.28
CA SER A 120 0.44 6.99 17.49
C SER A 120 0.31 8.34 16.78
N PHE A 121 -0.84 8.62 16.17
CA PHE A 121 -1.10 9.90 15.52
C PHE A 121 -1.01 11.06 16.51
N VAL A 122 -1.62 10.95 17.70
CA VAL A 122 -1.56 12.01 18.72
C VAL A 122 -0.13 12.24 19.19
N ILE A 123 0.62 11.17 19.51
CA ILE A 123 2.00 11.26 19.99
C ILE A 123 2.92 11.87 18.92
N ILE A 124 2.86 11.37 17.69
CA ILE A 124 3.70 11.85 16.58
C ILE A 124 3.36 13.31 16.27
N SER A 125 2.07 13.66 16.23
CA SER A 125 1.64 15.04 15.93
C SER A 125 2.12 16.03 17.00
N LEU A 126 1.90 15.71 18.29
CA LEU A 126 2.36 16.56 19.40
C LEU A 126 3.89 16.63 19.49
N GLY A 127 4.57 15.50 19.24
CA GLY A 127 6.03 15.42 19.21
C GLY A 127 6.62 16.29 18.10
N ALA A 128 6.06 16.21 16.90
CA ALA A 128 6.46 17.03 15.76
C ALA A 128 6.26 18.53 16.04
N VAL A 129 5.10 18.92 16.61
CA VAL A 129 4.82 20.32 17.00
C VAL A 129 5.88 20.83 17.97
N THR A 130 6.17 20.05 19.01
CA THR A 130 7.09 20.45 20.08
C THR A 130 8.52 20.54 19.58
N PHE A 131 8.94 19.60 18.73
CA PHE A 131 10.28 19.56 18.15
C PHE A 131 10.53 20.75 17.23
N VAL A 132 9.59 21.08 16.34
CA VAL A 132 9.76 22.20 15.40
C VAL A 132 9.69 23.55 16.12
N ARG A 133 8.80 23.71 17.10
CA ARG A 133 8.79 24.92 17.95
C ARG A 133 10.12 25.16 18.66
N LYS A 134 10.84 24.09 19.01
CA LYS A 134 12.16 24.18 19.66
C LYS A 134 13.30 24.54 18.69
N MET A 135 13.12 24.33 17.39
CA MET A 135 14.12 24.65 16.37
C MET A 135 14.10 26.11 15.91
N ASP A 136 13.16 26.93 16.40
CA ASP A 136 13.02 28.38 16.10
C ASP A 136 13.06 28.73 14.59
N ILE A 137 12.66 27.76 13.76
CA ILE A 137 12.38 27.98 12.36
C ILE A 137 11.06 28.74 12.39
N GLY A 138 11.07 30.04 12.09
CA GLY A 138 9.94 30.99 12.20
C GLY A 138 8.72 30.69 11.32
N LEU A 139 8.27 29.44 11.32
CA LEU A 139 7.08 28.92 10.69
C LEU A 139 5.93 29.07 11.67
N SER A 140 4.86 29.74 11.25
CA SER A 140 3.67 29.90 12.08
C SER A 140 3.00 28.53 12.33
N PHE A 141 2.17 28.43 13.37
CA PHE A 141 1.44 27.20 13.69
C PHE A 141 0.55 26.73 12.52
N GLY A 142 0.09 27.66 11.66
CA GLY A 142 -0.68 27.35 10.45
C GLY A 142 0.18 26.80 9.31
N ASP A 143 1.40 27.33 9.13
CA ASP A 143 2.37 26.80 8.16
C ASP A 143 2.96 25.46 8.63
N PHE A 144 3.02 25.24 9.94
CA PHE A 144 3.42 23.97 10.54
C PHE A 144 2.36 22.88 10.34
N LEU A 145 1.07 23.19 10.50
CA LEU A 145 0.00 22.31 10.01
C LEU A 145 0.19 22.09 8.52
N GLY A 146 0.49 23.11 7.71
CA GLY A 146 0.84 22.97 6.29
C GLY A 146 2.14 22.21 5.96
N ILE A 147 3.05 21.98 6.92
CA ILE A 147 4.33 21.27 6.72
C ILE A 147 4.27 19.83 7.24
N VAL A 148 3.59 19.60 8.36
CA VAL A 148 3.07 18.26 8.72
C VAL A 148 2.04 17.81 7.68
N PHE A 149 1.33 18.77 7.05
CA PHE A 149 0.44 18.62 5.89
C PHE A 149 1.02 19.24 4.61
N LEU A 150 2.24 18.87 4.19
CA LEU A 150 2.77 19.21 2.84
C LEU A 150 1.88 18.72 1.65
N PHE A 151 0.64 18.28 1.93
CA PHE A 151 -0.48 18.02 1.02
C PHE A 151 -1.71 18.89 1.21
N ARG A 152 -1.57 20.11 1.73
CA ARG A 152 -2.57 21.14 1.42
C ARG A 152 -2.27 21.70 0.02
N PHE A 153 -2.53 20.90 -1.03
CA PHE A 153 -2.58 21.41 -2.40
C PHE A 153 -3.68 22.48 -2.53
N PRO A 154 -3.51 23.48 -3.43
CA PRO A 154 -4.53 24.47 -3.69
C PRO A 154 -5.77 23.80 -4.29
N ALA A 155 -6.83 23.64 -3.48
CA ALA A 155 -8.27 23.47 -3.77
C ALA A 155 -8.78 22.62 -4.97
N ASN A 156 -7.92 22.10 -5.85
CA ASN A 156 -8.24 21.54 -7.16
C ASN A 156 -7.49 20.23 -7.46
N LEU A 157 -6.82 19.62 -6.46
CA LEU A 157 -6.19 18.32 -6.62
C LEU A 157 -6.57 17.42 -5.44
N GLN A 158 -6.98 16.19 -5.77
CA GLN A 158 -7.58 15.24 -4.83
C GLN A 158 -6.63 14.95 -3.64
N PRO A 159 -7.08 15.12 -2.39
CA PRO A 159 -6.22 15.11 -1.20
C PRO A 159 -5.73 13.71 -0.77
N GLU A 160 -6.14 12.65 -1.47
CA GLU A 160 -5.97 11.25 -1.05
C GLU A 160 -4.63 10.62 -1.44
N GLN A 161 -3.86 11.23 -2.34
CA GLN A 161 -2.76 10.52 -2.97
C GLN A 161 -1.43 10.61 -2.21
N PHE A 162 -1.28 11.56 -1.28
CA PHE A 162 0.07 12.09 -1.10
C PHE A 162 0.44 12.33 0.39
N LEU A 163 -0.51 12.47 1.32
CA LEU A 163 -0.22 12.44 2.79
C LEU A 163 -0.20 11.04 3.41
N LEU A 164 -0.81 10.07 2.74
CA LEU A 164 -0.89 8.71 3.24
C LEU A 164 0.44 7.90 3.29
N PRO A 165 1.52 8.21 2.54
CA PRO A 165 2.77 7.45 2.63
C PRO A 165 3.47 7.54 3.99
N LEU A 166 3.30 8.66 4.73
CA LEU A 166 3.99 8.86 6.02
C LEU A 166 3.39 8.02 7.16
N ILE A 167 2.09 7.69 7.07
CA ILE A 167 1.35 6.90 8.07
C ILE A 167 1.28 5.41 7.65
N ARG A 168 1.38 5.14 6.34
CA ARG A 168 1.47 3.78 5.79
C ARG A 168 2.80 3.14 6.18
N SER A 169 2.80 2.51 7.35
CA SER A 169 3.83 1.56 7.74
C SER A 169 3.69 0.29 6.89
N ALA A 170 3.92 0.41 5.58
CA ALA A 170 4.12 -0.71 4.67
C ALA A 170 5.44 -1.45 5.00
N ARG A 171 6.33 -0.81 5.78
CA ARG A 171 7.72 -1.22 5.99
C ARG A 171 7.91 -2.41 6.94
N CYS A 172 6.94 -2.71 7.81
CA CYS A 172 7.00 -3.92 8.66
C CYS A 172 6.34 -5.16 8.03
N ARG A 173 5.67 -5.01 6.88
CA ARG A 173 4.81 -6.05 6.28
C ARG A 173 5.59 -7.16 5.55
N GLN A 174 6.88 -6.96 5.31
CA GLN A 174 7.76 -7.88 4.54
C GLN A 174 8.75 -8.68 5.38
N VAL A 175 8.87 -8.43 6.68
CA VAL A 175 9.99 -8.98 7.50
C VAL A 175 9.60 -10.24 8.29
N LEU A 176 8.33 -10.65 8.26
CA LEU A 176 7.88 -11.83 9.00
C LEU A 176 7.70 -13.06 8.11
N SER A 177 8.47 -14.09 8.42
CA SER A 177 8.30 -15.46 7.93
C SER A 177 6.98 -16.04 8.44
N GLN A 178 6.06 -16.33 7.51
CA GLN A 178 4.74 -16.90 7.84
C GLN A 178 4.85 -18.29 8.48
N ASP A 179 5.89 -19.05 8.10
CA ASP A 179 6.09 -20.43 8.54
C ASP A 179 6.63 -20.52 9.98
N GLU A 180 7.40 -19.53 10.43
CA GLU A 180 7.96 -19.53 11.79
C GLU A 180 6.97 -18.97 12.82
N THR A 181 6.22 -17.91 12.47
CA THR A 181 5.33 -17.21 13.41
C THR A 181 3.96 -16.83 12.82
N PRO A 182 3.09 -17.81 12.50
CA PRO A 182 1.84 -17.58 11.79
C PRO A 182 0.84 -16.68 12.56
N LEU A 183 0.87 -16.72 13.89
CA LEU A 183 0.05 -15.85 14.73
C LEU A 183 0.52 -14.39 14.62
N LEU A 184 1.82 -14.15 14.76
CA LEU A 184 2.38 -12.81 14.71
C LEU A 184 2.23 -12.20 13.32
N TYR A 185 2.45 -13.00 12.27
CA TYR A 185 2.18 -12.61 10.89
C TYR A 185 0.73 -12.14 10.71
N SER A 186 -0.24 -12.94 11.18
CA SER A 186 -1.66 -12.61 11.05
C SER A 186 -2.04 -11.34 11.84
N LEU A 187 -1.43 -11.12 13.01
CA LEU A 187 -1.66 -9.94 13.84
C LEU A 187 -1.09 -8.67 13.19
N VAL A 188 0.20 -8.67 12.81
CA VAL A 188 0.89 -7.52 12.20
C VAL A 188 0.28 -7.17 10.86
N PHE A 189 -0.04 -8.16 10.03
CA PHE A 189 -0.68 -7.92 8.76
C PHE A 189 -2.09 -7.35 8.94
N GLY A 190 -2.90 -7.97 9.82
CA GLY A 190 -4.24 -7.51 10.12
C GLY A 190 -4.26 -6.09 10.69
N GLU A 191 -3.37 -5.80 11.63
CA GLU A 191 -3.18 -4.47 12.20
C GLU A 191 -2.85 -3.47 11.09
N GLY A 192 -1.91 -3.78 10.20
CA GLY A 192 -1.53 -2.91 9.09
C GLY A 192 -2.70 -2.57 8.16
N VAL A 193 -3.55 -3.54 7.85
CA VAL A 193 -4.75 -3.32 7.02
C VAL A 193 -5.78 -2.44 7.72
N VAL A 194 -6.04 -2.67 9.01
CA VAL A 194 -6.97 -1.85 9.81
C VAL A 194 -6.42 -0.43 9.97
N ASN A 195 -5.12 -0.30 10.25
CA ASN A 195 -4.41 0.97 10.35
C ASN A 195 -4.55 1.79 9.05
N ASP A 196 -4.41 1.15 7.89
CA ASP A 196 -4.60 1.83 6.60
C ASP A 196 -6.01 2.44 6.50
N ALA A 197 -7.07 1.72 6.90
CA ALA A 197 -8.43 2.27 6.94
C ALA A 197 -8.61 3.37 8.00
N THR A 198 -8.04 3.19 9.21
CA THR A 198 -8.09 4.19 10.28
C THR A 198 -7.41 5.50 9.86
N SER A 199 -6.29 5.42 9.14
CA SER A 199 -5.53 6.58 8.68
C SER A 199 -6.33 7.43 7.69
N VAL A 200 -7.12 6.82 6.80
CA VAL A 200 -8.01 7.53 5.87
C VAL A 200 -9.10 8.28 6.63
N VAL A 201 -9.73 7.64 7.63
CA VAL A 201 -10.75 8.29 8.47
C VAL A 201 -10.16 9.47 9.22
N LEU A 202 -8.97 9.28 9.80
CA LEU A 202 -8.28 10.30 10.58
C LEU A 202 -7.86 11.48 9.70
N PHE A 203 -7.35 11.21 8.50
CA PHE A 203 -7.04 12.23 7.51
C PHE A 203 -8.27 13.06 7.15
N ASN A 204 -9.37 12.39 6.82
CA ASN A 204 -10.64 13.04 6.49
C ASN A 204 -11.18 13.87 7.67
N ALA A 205 -10.94 13.42 8.89
CA ALA A 205 -11.34 14.11 10.09
C ALA A 205 -10.55 15.40 10.31
N VAL A 206 -9.24 15.35 10.18
CA VAL A 206 -8.42 16.56 10.34
C VAL A 206 -8.70 17.58 9.23
N HIS A 207 -9.05 17.12 8.03
CA HIS A 207 -9.40 18.02 6.93
C HIS A 207 -10.74 18.74 7.14
N ASN A 208 -11.75 18.04 7.68
CA ASN A 208 -13.12 18.53 7.75
C ASN A 208 -13.55 19.05 9.12
N PHE A 209 -12.81 18.74 10.18
CA PHE A 209 -13.13 19.18 11.53
C PHE A 209 -12.10 20.20 12.01
N ASP A 210 -12.61 21.34 12.47
CA ASP A 210 -11.80 22.33 13.17
C ASP A 210 -11.45 21.77 14.56
N LEU A 211 -10.22 21.26 14.70
CA LEU A 211 -9.72 20.60 15.92
C LEU A 211 -9.60 21.55 17.12
N SER A 212 -9.87 22.85 16.94
CA SER A 212 -9.87 23.84 18.01
C SER A 212 -11.01 23.64 19.03
N HIS A 213 -12.09 22.95 18.64
CA HIS A 213 -13.23 22.66 19.50
C HIS A 213 -13.49 21.15 19.55
N MET A 214 -12.75 20.42 20.40
CA MET A 214 -13.03 19.00 20.68
C MET A 214 -14.38 18.86 21.38
N SER A 215 -15.43 18.67 20.59
CA SER A 215 -16.74 18.23 21.06
C SER A 215 -16.83 16.70 21.00
N PRO A 216 -17.56 16.06 21.94
CA PRO A 216 -17.80 14.62 21.91
C PRO A 216 -18.48 14.16 20.61
N ASP A 217 -19.23 15.04 19.94
CA ASP A 217 -19.84 14.81 18.63
C ASP A 217 -18.84 14.45 17.53
N ILE A 218 -17.63 15.04 17.56
CA ILE A 218 -16.56 14.74 16.59
C ILE A 218 -16.06 13.31 16.79
N ALA A 219 -15.91 12.86 18.04
CA ALA A 219 -15.48 11.50 18.35
C ALA A 219 -16.51 10.45 17.89
N PHE A 220 -17.81 10.70 18.10
CA PHE A 220 -18.87 9.82 17.59
C PHE A 220 -18.90 9.79 16.06
N LYS A 221 -18.74 10.93 15.40
CA LYS A 221 -18.70 11.01 13.93
C LYS A 221 -17.47 10.30 13.34
N LEU A 222 -16.33 10.39 14.02
CA LEU A 222 -15.11 9.65 13.69
C LEU A 222 -15.32 8.13 13.75
N ILE A 223 -15.87 7.64 14.86
CA ILE A 223 -16.17 6.22 15.04
C ILE A 223 -17.19 5.77 13.99
N GLY A 224 -18.24 6.56 13.75
CA GLY A 224 -19.25 6.28 12.72
C GLY A 224 -18.65 6.18 11.32
N ASN A 225 -17.80 7.12 10.93
CA ASN A 225 -17.12 7.10 9.64
C ASN A 225 -16.17 5.90 9.50
N PHE A 226 -15.44 5.56 10.58
CA PHE A 226 -14.59 4.36 10.60
C PHE A 226 -15.40 3.09 10.42
N LEU A 227 -16.49 2.92 11.18
CA LEU A 227 -17.36 1.75 11.07
C LEU A 227 -18.02 1.68 9.67
N TYR A 228 -18.43 2.81 9.12
CA TYR A 228 -18.99 2.88 7.76
C TYR A 228 -17.96 2.40 6.72
N LEU A 229 -16.76 2.99 6.71
CA LEU A 229 -15.71 2.63 5.77
C LEU A 229 -15.27 1.17 5.95
N PHE A 230 -15.14 0.72 7.20
CA PHE A 230 -14.76 -0.65 7.51
C PHE A 230 -15.81 -1.65 7.00
N CYS A 231 -17.08 -1.48 7.39
CA CYS A 231 -18.15 -2.41 7.04
C CYS A 231 -18.43 -2.45 5.53
N THR A 232 -18.48 -1.30 4.87
CA THR A 232 -18.78 -1.23 3.42
C THR A 232 -17.63 -1.79 2.57
N SER A 233 -16.37 -1.49 2.91
CA SER A 233 -15.20 -2.07 2.24
C SER A 233 -15.12 -3.59 2.44
N THR A 234 -15.36 -4.07 3.67
CA THR A 234 -15.41 -5.52 3.95
C THR A 234 -16.55 -6.18 3.19
N ALA A 235 -17.74 -5.58 3.14
CA ALA A 235 -18.88 -6.14 2.42
C ALA A 235 -18.61 -6.25 0.91
N LEU A 236 -17.98 -5.23 0.31
CA LEU A 236 -17.59 -5.25 -1.10
C LEU A 236 -16.56 -6.35 -1.38
N GLY A 237 -15.55 -6.50 -0.52
CA GLY A 237 -14.52 -7.53 -0.65
C GLY A 237 -15.11 -8.95 -0.54
N VAL A 238 -16.01 -9.16 0.43
CA VAL A 238 -16.73 -10.43 0.59
C VAL A 238 -17.59 -10.73 -0.64
N ALA A 239 -18.33 -9.74 -1.15
CA ALA A 239 -19.16 -9.90 -2.34
C ALA A 239 -18.32 -10.27 -3.57
N ALA A 240 -17.19 -9.60 -3.80
CA ALA A 240 -16.27 -9.91 -4.90
C ALA A 240 -15.66 -11.32 -4.77
N GLY A 241 -15.27 -11.72 -3.56
CA GLY A 241 -14.73 -13.06 -3.29
C GLY A 241 -15.76 -14.17 -3.51
N LEU A 242 -17.01 -13.96 -3.09
CA LEU A 242 -18.11 -14.90 -3.33
C LEU A 242 -18.51 -14.96 -4.81
N LEU A 243 -18.50 -13.81 -5.50
CA LEU A 243 -18.73 -13.73 -6.94
C LEU A 243 -17.68 -14.55 -7.70
N SER A 244 -16.41 -14.44 -7.34
CA SER A 244 -15.34 -15.26 -7.91
C SER A 244 -15.60 -16.76 -7.73
N ALA A 245 -15.94 -17.18 -6.51
CA ALA A 245 -16.26 -18.58 -6.22
C ALA A 245 -17.46 -19.07 -7.05
N TYR A 246 -18.49 -18.25 -7.21
CA TYR A 246 -19.67 -18.56 -8.02
C TYR A 246 -19.32 -18.71 -9.51
N ILE A 247 -18.54 -17.77 -10.05
CA ILE A 247 -18.13 -17.78 -11.46
C ILE A 247 -17.30 -19.01 -11.78
N ILE A 248 -16.28 -19.31 -10.95
CA ILE A 248 -15.41 -20.48 -11.14
C ILE A 248 -16.23 -21.78 -11.05
N LYS A 249 -17.15 -21.86 -10.10
CA LYS A 249 -18.05 -23.02 -9.94
C LYS A 249 -19.01 -23.19 -11.12
N LYS A 250 -19.55 -22.10 -11.68
CA LYS A 250 -20.59 -22.15 -12.73
C LYS A 250 -20.00 -22.29 -14.14
N LEU A 251 -18.89 -21.63 -14.43
CA LEU A 251 -18.30 -21.61 -15.77
C LEU A 251 -17.47 -22.87 -16.09
N TYR A 252 -17.30 -23.81 -15.14
CA TYR A 252 -16.56 -25.06 -15.36
C TYR A 252 -15.16 -24.84 -15.99
N PHE A 253 -14.51 -23.70 -15.73
CA PHE A 253 -13.18 -23.36 -16.26
C PHE A 253 -12.11 -24.41 -15.87
N GLY A 254 -12.36 -25.14 -14.77
CA GLY A 254 -11.41 -26.05 -14.12
C GLY A 254 -11.34 -27.48 -14.62
N ARG A 255 -11.30 -27.72 -15.93
CA ARG A 255 -10.94 -29.06 -16.43
C ARG A 255 -9.79 -29.10 -17.43
N HIS A 256 -9.37 -27.96 -17.97
CA HIS A 256 -8.37 -27.96 -19.05
C HIS A 256 -7.05 -27.24 -18.72
N SER A 257 -6.97 -26.32 -17.75
CA SER A 257 -5.69 -25.71 -17.33
C SER A 257 -5.82 -24.91 -16.02
N THR A 258 -4.79 -24.97 -15.19
CA THR A 258 -4.65 -24.30 -13.88
C THR A 258 -4.43 -22.78 -13.98
N ASN A 259 -3.63 -22.34 -14.95
CA ASN A 259 -3.21 -20.94 -15.12
C ASN A 259 -4.36 -19.92 -15.26
N PRO A 260 -5.45 -20.17 -16.03
CA PRO A 260 -6.53 -19.20 -16.16
C PRO A 260 -7.36 -19.02 -14.88
N GLU A 261 -7.46 -20.03 -14.01
CA GLU A 261 -8.21 -19.93 -12.75
C GLU A 261 -7.54 -18.92 -11.81
N VAL A 262 -6.21 -19.03 -11.67
CA VAL A 262 -5.40 -18.13 -10.82
C VAL A 262 -5.39 -16.72 -11.39
N ALA A 263 -5.21 -16.57 -12.71
CA ALA A 263 -5.29 -15.27 -13.37
C ALA A 263 -6.66 -14.60 -13.15
N PHE A 264 -7.74 -15.35 -13.23
CA PHE A 264 -9.09 -14.84 -12.98
C PHE A 264 -9.29 -14.41 -11.52
N MET A 265 -8.80 -15.18 -10.54
CA MET A 265 -8.84 -14.79 -9.14
C MET A 265 -8.14 -13.45 -8.89
N ILE A 266 -6.94 -13.27 -9.47
CA ILE A 266 -6.18 -12.02 -9.37
C ILE A 266 -6.95 -10.87 -10.04
N LEU A 267 -7.56 -11.10 -11.20
CA LEU A 267 -8.35 -10.08 -11.90
C LEU A 267 -9.58 -9.63 -11.09
N ILE A 268 -10.30 -10.55 -10.44
CA ILE A 268 -11.44 -10.17 -9.59
C ILE A 268 -10.97 -9.44 -8.32
N ALA A 269 -9.86 -9.85 -7.72
CA ALA A 269 -9.26 -9.13 -6.61
C ALA A 269 -8.88 -7.70 -7.02
N TYR A 270 -8.24 -7.54 -8.18
CA TYR A 270 -7.91 -6.24 -8.75
C TYR A 270 -9.15 -5.39 -9.04
N LEU A 271 -10.19 -5.99 -9.62
CA LEU A 271 -11.46 -5.30 -9.86
C LEU A 271 -12.09 -4.81 -8.55
N SER A 272 -12.02 -5.61 -7.48
CA SER A 272 -12.52 -5.20 -6.16
C SER A 272 -11.76 -3.99 -5.59
N TYR A 273 -10.44 -3.91 -5.84
CA TYR A 273 -9.63 -2.74 -5.50
C TYR A 273 -10.13 -1.49 -6.22
N MET A 274 -10.23 -1.56 -7.55
CA MET A 274 -10.60 -0.41 -8.37
C MET A 274 -12.04 0.06 -8.09
N LEU A 275 -12.96 -0.87 -7.80
CA LEU A 275 -14.33 -0.52 -7.39
C LEU A 275 -14.35 0.16 -6.02
N ALA A 276 -13.52 -0.28 -5.07
CA ALA A 276 -13.42 0.37 -3.78
C ALA A 276 -12.89 1.80 -3.89
N GLU A 277 -11.84 2.02 -4.68
CA GLU A 277 -11.30 3.36 -4.96
C GLU A 277 -12.35 4.25 -5.64
N LEU A 278 -13.12 3.71 -6.61
CA LEU A 278 -14.21 4.45 -7.28
C LEU A 278 -15.34 4.86 -6.33
N PHE A 279 -15.59 4.06 -5.28
CA PHE A 279 -16.61 4.34 -4.27
C PHE A 279 -16.06 5.09 -3.03
N TYR A 280 -14.82 5.58 -3.07
CA TYR A 280 -14.16 6.24 -1.93
C TYR A 280 -14.12 5.36 -0.67
N LEU A 281 -13.94 4.04 -0.87
CA LEU A 281 -13.79 3.03 0.17
C LEU A 281 -12.31 2.64 0.34
N SER A 282 -12.00 1.83 1.35
CA SER A 282 -10.63 1.33 1.53
C SER A 282 -10.34 0.18 0.56
N GLY A 283 -9.61 0.45 -0.53
CA GLY A 283 -9.18 -0.57 -1.49
C GLY A 283 -8.34 -1.67 -0.85
N ILE A 284 -7.44 -1.30 0.06
CA ILE A 284 -6.59 -2.23 0.83
C ILE A 284 -7.44 -3.21 1.65
N LEU A 285 -8.41 -2.69 2.40
CA LEU A 285 -9.31 -3.51 3.21
C LEU A 285 -10.19 -4.43 2.34
N THR A 286 -10.69 -3.89 1.22
CA THR A 286 -11.55 -4.61 0.27
C THR A 286 -10.82 -5.81 -0.34
N VAL A 287 -9.64 -5.60 -0.90
CA VAL A 287 -8.83 -6.67 -1.53
C VAL A 287 -8.41 -7.71 -0.51
N PHE A 288 -8.07 -7.29 0.71
CA PHE A 288 -7.68 -8.21 1.78
C PHE A 288 -8.81 -9.18 2.13
N PHE A 289 -10.02 -8.67 2.38
CA PHE A 289 -11.16 -9.53 2.67
C PHE A 289 -11.60 -10.36 1.45
N CYS A 290 -11.46 -9.81 0.23
CA CYS A 290 -11.64 -10.57 -1.00
C CYS A 290 -10.69 -11.79 -1.04
N GLY A 291 -9.41 -11.60 -0.75
CA GLY A 291 -8.41 -12.68 -0.64
C GLY A 291 -8.77 -13.72 0.42
N ILE A 292 -9.19 -13.31 1.62
CA ILE A 292 -9.62 -14.21 2.69
C ILE A 292 -10.79 -15.09 2.24
N VAL A 293 -11.81 -14.48 1.61
CA VAL A 293 -13.01 -15.18 1.14
C VAL A 293 -12.66 -16.12 -0.01
N MET A 294 -11.85 -15.68 -0.98
CA MET A 294 -11.40 -16.54 -2.07
C MET A 294 -10.60 -17.74 -1.56
N SER A 295 -9.68 -17.52 -0.62
CA SER A 295 -8.93 -18.61 0.01
C SER A 295 -9.83 -19.61 0.74
N HIS A 296 -11.00 -19.21 1.23
CA HIS A 296 -11.93 -20.13 1.91
C HIS A 296 -12.87 -20.83 0.94
N TYR A 297 -13.50 -20.09 0.03
CA TYR A 297 -14.55 -20.61 -0.82
C TYR A 297 -14.07 -20.96 -2.21
N THR A 298 -13.15 -20.17 -2.79
CA THR A 298 -12.64 -20.44 -4.13
C THR A 298 -11.62 -21.58 -4.11
N TRP A 299 -10.73 -21.63 -3.11
CA TRP A 299 -9.70 -22.70 -2.99
C TRP A 299 -10.26 -24.13 -3.10
N HIS A 300 -11.40 -24.40 -2.46
CA HIS A 300 -12.03 -25.72 -2.49
C HIS A 300 -12.70 -26.05 -3.84
N ASN A 301 -12.98 -25.03 -4.65
CA ASN A 301 -13.58 -25.15 -5.99
C ASN A 301 -12.54 -25.17 -7.12
N VAL A 302 -11.27 -24.89 -6.82
CA VAL A 302 -10.17 -24.90 -7.79
C VAL A 302 -9.57 -26.32 -7.89
N THR A 303 -9.12 -26.71 -9.09
CA THR A 303 -8.51 -28.01 -9.38
C THR A 303 -7.29 -28.32 -8.51
N GLU A 304 -7.02 -29.61 -8.29
CA GLU A 304 -5.95 -30.08 -7.41
C GLU A 304 -4.57 -29.58 -7.83
N ASN A 305 -4.30 -29.51 -9.15
CA ASN A 305 -3.05 -28.96 -9.69
C ASN A 305 -2.86 -27.46 -9.42
N SER A 306 -3.93 -26.67 -9.41
CA SER A 306 -3.86 -25.24 -9.09
C SER A 306 -3.60 -24.96 -7.61
N ARG A 307 -3.92 -25.92 -6.73
CA ARG A 307 -3.62 -25.82 -5.29
C ARG A 307 -2.15 -26.01 -4.95
N ILE A 308 -1.39 -26.60 -5.88
CA ILE A 308 0.05 -26.88 -5.70
C ILE A 308 0.89 -25.74 -6.28
N THR A 309 0.36 -24.95 -7.21
CA THR A 309 1.04 -23.83 -7.87
C THR A 309 0.85 -22.48 -7.17
N THR A 310 -0.21 -22.34 -6.37
CA THR A 310 -0.54 -21.12 -5.61
C THR A 310 -0.03 -21.24 -4.19
#